data_AF-A0A7H0K0S9-F1
#
_entry.id   AF-A0A7H0K0S9-F1
#
_cell.length_a   1.000
_cell.length_b   1.000
_cell.length_c   1.000
_cell.angle_alpha   90.00
_cell.angle_beta   90.00
_cell.angle_gamma   90.00
#
_symmetry.space_group_name_H-M   'P 1'
#
loop_
_entity.id
_entity.type
_entity.pdbx_description
1 polymer ?
#
loop_
_entity_poly.entity_id
_entity_poly.type
_entity_poly.pdbx_seq_one_letter_code
_entity_poly.pdbx_strand_id
1 'polypeptide(L)'
;MQSPSPPIATPTDVAKRLGRDLDDGELDAVDGLLEEAEVLIEGYLGKIPQPVPRRVTVVASRMVARVLEQPDAEAFYAESVQHAAGPFSETKRFSTGASGGAPWLTAADKQSLRQARSGGRGIYTIGIG
;
A
#
# COMPACT_ATOMS: atom_id res chain seq x y z
N MET A 1 -5.09 -11.58 -27.65
CA MET A 1 -5.67 -11.64 -26.29
C MET A 1 -4.51 -11.71 -25.32
N GLN A 2 -4.22 -10.63 -24.59
CA GLN A 2 -3.17 -10.62 -23.56
C GLN A 2 -3.73 -11.38 -22.35
N SER A 3 -3.07 -12.45 -21.91
CA SER A 3 -3.48 -13.15 -20.68
C SER A 3 -3.46 -12.15 -19.50
N PRO A 4 -4.42 -12.22 -18.56
CA PRO A 4 -4.40 -11.34 -17.40
C PRO A 4 -3.07 -11.53 -16.65
N SER A 5 -2.38 -10.42 -16.37
CA SER A 5 -1.21 -10.45 -15.50
C SER A 5 -1.64 -10.97 -14.12
N PRO A 6 -0.83 -11.81 -13.46
CA PRO A 6 -1.18 -12.29 -12.12
C PRO A 6 -1.26 -11.10 -11.15
N PRO A 7 -2.24 -11.09 -10.23
CA PRO A 7 -2.42 -9.98 -9.29
C PRO A 7 -1.21 -9.83 -8.38
N ILE A 8 -0.83 -8.59 -8.06
CA ILE A 8 0.37 -8.31 -7.24
C ILE A 8 0.20 -8.65 -5.75
N ALA A 9 -1.05 -8.74 -5.28
CA ALA A 9 -1.48 -9.20 -3.96
C ALA A 9 -2.90 -9.76 -4.04
N THR A 10 -3.30 -10.53 -3.03
CA THR A 10 -4.61 -11.20 -2.97
C THR A 10 -5.45 -10.73 -1.78
N PRO A 11 -6.78 -10.99 -1.78
CA PRO A 11 -7.62 -10.77 -0.59
C PRO A 11 -7.10 -11.51 0.64
N THR A 12 -6.50 -12.69 0.46
CA THR A 12 -5.84 -13.44 1.55
C THR A 12 -4.64 -12.69 2.12
N ASP A 13 -3.87 -11.98 1.29
CA ASP A 13 -2.76 -11.15 1.77
C ASP A 13 -3.27 -9.95 2.57
N VAL A 14 -4.42 -9.37 2.20
CA VAL A 14 -5.10 -8.28 2.92
C VAL A 14 -5.61 -8.77 4.27
N ALA A 15 -6.35 -9.87 4.32
CA ALA A 15 -6.84 -10.48 5.57
C ALA A 15 -5.69 -10.77 6.56
N LYS A 16 -4.56 -11.27 6.07
CA LYS A 16 -3.33 -11.46 6.88
C LYS A 16 -2.79 -10.16 7.49
N ARG A 17 -3.04 -8.99 6.90
CA ARG A 17 -2.65 -7.69 7.46
C ARG A 17 -3.64 -7.19 8.49
N LEU A 18 -4.93 -7.39 8.24
CA LEU A 18 -6.00 -7.06 9.18
C LEU A 18 -5.96 -7.96 10.43
N GLY A 19 -5.38 -9.16 10.31
CA GLY A 19 -5.39 -10.15 11.40
C GLY A 19 -6.76 -10.78 11.64
N ARG A 20 -7.68 -10.59 10.69
CA ARG A 20 -9.04 -11.15 10.65
C ARG A 20 -9.43 -11.41 9.20
N ASP A 21 -10.46 -12.22 9.01
CA ASP A 21 -11.08 -12.40 7.71
C ASP A 21 -11.80 -11.13 7.26
N LEU A 22 -11.95 -11.00 5.93
CA LEU A 22 -12.72 -9.93 5.31
C LEU A 22 -14.22 -10.24 5.48
N ASP A 23 -15.01 -9.22 5.82
CA ASP A 23 -16.47 -9.34 5.76
C ASP A 23 -16.99 -9.19 4.32
N ASP A 24 -18.30 -9.40 4.13
CA ASP A 24 -18.92 -9.39 2.79
C ASP A 24 -18.74 -8.04 2.07
N GLY A 25 -18.85 -6.91 2.79
CA GLY A 25 -18.67 -5.59 2.21
C GLY A 25 -17.22 -5.31 1.82
N GLU A 26 -16.28 -5.79 2.64
CA GLU A 26 -14.86 -5.71 2.33
C GLU A 26 -14.46 -6.60 1.15
N LEU A 27 -15.06 -7.80 1.03
CA LEU A 27 -14.85 -8.70 -0.10
C LEU A 27 -15.34 -8.08 -1.42
N ASP A 28 -16.44 -7.33 -1.40
CA ASP A 28 -16.94 -6.62 -2.58
C ASP A 28 -16.00 -5.46 -3.00
N ALA A 29 -15.27 -4.86 -2.06
CA ALA A 29 -14.41 -3.70 -2.32
C ALA A 29 -12.93 -4.05 -2.57
N VAL A 30 -12.44 -5.17 -2.02
CA VAL A 30 -10.99 -5.48 -1.93
C VAL A 30 -10.30 -5.55 -3.28
N ASP A 31 -10.97 -6.10 -4.31
CA ASP A 31 -10.37 -6.25 -5.64
C ASP A 31 -10.14 -4.88 -6.29
N GLY A 32 -11.12 -3.97 -6.22
CA GLY A 32 -10.96 -2.59 -6.71
C GLY A 32 -9.85 -1.83 -5.99
N LEU A 33 -9.76 -1.98 -4.67
CA LEU A 33 -8.70 -1.36 -3.88
C LEU A 33 -7.31 -1.94 -4.22
N LEU A 34 -7.22 -3.23 -4.54
CA LEU A 34 -5.98 -3.87 -4.98
C LEU A 34 -5.54 -3.36 -6.36
N GLU A 35 -6.48 -3.16 -7.29
CA GLU A 35 -6.20 -2.55 -8.60
C GLU A 35 -5.68 -1.12 -8.46
N GLU A 36 -6.31 -0.30 -7.60
CA GLU A 36 -5.83 1.07 -7.33
C GLU A 36 -4.44 1.07 -6.70
N ALA A 37 -4.18 0.17 -5.75
CA ALA A 37 -2.87 0.01 -5.14
C ALA A 37 -1.80 -0.39 -6.17
N GLU A 38 -2.13 -1.26 -7.13
CA GLU A 38 -1.25 -1.65 -8.23
C GLU A 38 -0.86 -0.44 -9.09
N VAL A 39 -1.85 0.37 -9.51
CA VAL A 39 -1.60 1.58 -10.31
C VAL A 39 -0.66 2.55 -9.58
N LEU A 40 -0.85 2.75 -8.27
CA LEU A 40 0.01 3.63 -7.47
C LEU A 40 1.44 3.10 -7.32
N ILE A 41 1.57 1.79 -7.08
CA ILE A 41 2.89 1.14 -6.98
C ILE A 41 3.61 1.17 -8.32
N GLU A 42 2.91 0.86 -9.42
CA GLU A 42 3.48 0.94 -10.76
C GLU A 42 3.89 2.38 -11.08
N GLY A 43 3.06 3.38 -10.81
CA GLY A 43 3.42 4.79 -10.96
C GLY A 43 4.65 5.20 -10.16
N TYR A 44 4.84 4.64 -8.96
CA TYR A 44 6.03 4.90 -8.14
C TYR A 44 7.30 4.19 -8.65
N LEU A 45 7.17 2.95 -9.12
CA LEU A 45 8.29 2.13 -9.59
C LEU A 45 8.63 2.37 -11.06
N GLY A 46 7.72 2.93 -11.84
CA GLY A 46 7.73 3.01 -13.30
C GLY A 46 7.32 1.70 -13.98
N LYS A 47 7.75 0.54 -13.44
CA LYS A 47 7.34 -0.80 -13.86
C LYS A 47 7.45 -1.76 -12.68
N ILE A 48 6.45 -2.62 -12.50
CA ILE A 48 6.50 -3.68 -11.50
C ILE A 48 7.43 -4.81 -11.99
N PRO A 49 8.50 -5.18 -11.25
CA PRO A 49 9.38 -6.27 -11.64
C PRO A 49 8.65 -7.62 -11.68
N GLN A 50 9.06 -8.49 -12.61
CA GLN A 50 8.58 -9.86 -12.69
C GLN A 50 9.74 -10.85 -12.44
N PRO A 51 9.57 -11.88 -11.59
CA PRO A 51 8.39 -12.16 -10.77
C PRO A 51 8.14 -11.06 -9.71
N VAL A 52 6.87 -10.82 -9.35
CA VAL A 52 6.48 -9.79 -8.37
C VAL A 52 7.26 -9.98 -7.06
N PRO A 53 8.12 -9.03 -6.66
CA PRO A 53 8.88 -9.16 -5.43
C PRO A 53 7.94 -9.13 -4.22
N ARG A 54 8.21 -9.98 -3.21
CA ARG A 54 7.41 -10.04 -1.96
C ARG A 54 7.12 -8.67 -1.33
N ARG A 55 8.06 -7.72 -1.41
CA ARG A 55 7.88 -6.35 -0.90
C ARG A 55 6.75 -5.59 -1.59
N VAL A 56 6.51 -5.83 -2.88
CA VAL A 56 5.42 -5.23 -3.65
C VAL A 56 4.10 -5.76 -3.12
N THR A 57 3.96 -7.08 -2.98
CA THR A 57 2.79 -7.74 -2.38
C THR A 57 2.50 -7.24 -0.96
N VAL A 58 3.55 -7.11 -0.14
CA VAL A 58 3.41 -6.60 1.23
C VAL A 58 2.94 -5.15 1.25
N VAL A 59 3.44 -4.30 0.36
CA VAL A 59 3.01 -2.89 0.31
C VAL A 59 1.58 -2.78 -0.21
N ALA A 60 1.24 -3.48 -1.30
CA ALA A 60 -0.12 -3.49 -1.85
C ALA A 60 -1.16 -3.91 -0.79
N SER A 61 -0.94 -5.06 -0.14
CA SER A 61 -1.85 -5.55 0.91
C SER A 61 -1.95 -4.60 2.12
N ARG A 62 -0.87 -3.92 2.50
CA ARG A 62 -0.90 -2.91 3.59
C ARG A 62 -1.65 -1.65 3.21
N MET A 63 -1.53 -1.20 1.96
CA MET A 63 -2.27 -0.04 1.47
C MET A 63 -3.77 -0.28 1.56
N VAL A 64 -4.23 -1.45 1.08
CA VAL A 64 -5.64 -1.83 1.12
C VAL A 64 -6.12 -2.06 2.55
N ALA A 65 -5.37 -2.81 3.37
CA ALA A 65 -5.75 -3.04 4.76
C ALA A 65 -5.92 -1.73 5.54
N ARG A 66 -5.07 -0.73 5.28
CA ARG A 66 -5.18 0.58 5.92
C ARG A 66 -6.45 1.33 5.53
N VAL A 67 -6.91 1.18 4.29
CA VAL A 67 -8.19 1.76 3.85
C VAL A 67 -9.35 1.06 4.58
N LEU A 68 -9.34 -0.26 4.65
CA LEU A 68 -10.40 -1.03 5.31
C LEU A 68 -10.42 -0.86 6.84
N GLU A 69 -9.28 -0.59 7.46
CA GLU A 69 -9.19 -0.26 8.89
C GLU A 69 -9.62 1.17 9.21
N GLN A 70 -9.70 2.07 8.22
CA GLN A 70 -10.21 3.41 8.48
C GLN A 70 -11.70 3.31 8.81
N PRO A 71 -12.12 3.72 10.01
CA PRO A 71 -13.55 3.79 10.30
C PRO A 71 -14.19 4.76 9.31
N ASP A 72 -15.34 4.38 8.73
CA ASP A 72 -16.21 5.30 8.00
C ASP A 72 -16.51 6.50 8.88
N ALA A 73 -15.79 7.60 8.66
CA ALA A 73 -16.02 8.81 9.40
C ALA A 73 -15.55 10.02 8.60
N GLU A 74 -16.41 11.02 8.54
CA GLU A 74 -16.06 12.44 8.51
C GLU A 74 -15.10 12.87 9.67
N ALA A 75 -14.39 11.94 10.32
CA ALA A 75 -13.56 12.14 11.49
C ALA A 75 -12.20 11.47 11.31
N PHE A 76 -11.14 12.24 11.56
CA PHE A 76 -9.73 11.83 11.67
C PHE A 76 -8.86 11.79 10.40
N TYR A 77 -8.82 12.92 9.68
CA TYR A 77 -7.67 13.27 8.82
C TYR A 77 -6.48 13.86 9.61
N ALA A 78 -5.98 13.14 10.61
CA ALA A 78 -4.80 13.57 11.36
C ALA A 78 -3.85 12.38 11.62
N GLU A 79 -2.79 12.27 10.83
CA GLU A 79 -1.89 11.10 10.81
C GLU A 79 -0.68 11.22 11.76
N SER A 80 -0.60 12.22 12.66
CA SER A 80 0.44 12.28 13.70
C SER A 80 0.15 13.34 14.76
N VAL A 81 -0.02 12.93 16.02
CA VAL A 81 0.14 13.83 17.18
C VAL A 81 1.59 13.77 17.62
N GLN A 82 2.40 14.76 17.22
CA GLN A 82 3.65 15.05 17.92
C GLN A 82 3.36 16.12 18.97
N HIS A 83 3.38 15.73 20.25
CA HIS A 83 3.40 16.69 21.34
C HIS A 83 4.77 17.35 21.41
N ALA A 84 4.92 18.51 20.77
CA ALA A 84 6.04 19.41 21.02
C ALA A 84 5.61 20.50 21.99
N ALA A 85 6.15 20.48 23.21
CA ALA A 85 6.01 21.58 24.15
C ALA A 85 6.86 22.78 23.66
N GLY A 86 6.25 23.76 22.98
CA GLY A 86 6.90 25.05 22.68
C GLY A 86 6.32 25.83 21.48
N PRO A 87 6.55 27.17 21.40
CA PRO A 87 5.78 28.12 20.57
C PRO A 87 6.27 28.23 19.12
N PHE A 88 6.38 27.11 18.39
CA PHE A 88 6.75 27.14 16.96
C PHE A 88 5.66 26.56 16.06
N SER A 89 5.33 27.33 15.01
CA SER A 89 4.23 27.13 14.08
C SER A 89 4.17 25.74 13.46
N GLU A 90 3.00 25.10 13.56
CA GLU A 90 2.68 23.82 12.95
C GLU A 90 2.46 24.01 11.43
N THR A 91 3.34 23.48 10.59
CA THR A 91 3.13 23.44 9.13
C THR A 91 2.55 22.08 8.74
N LYS A 92 1.23 22.02 8.56
CA LYS A 92 0.52 20.84 8.04
C LYS A 92 0.81 20.69 6.55
N ARG A 93 1.53 19.63 6.16
CA ARG A 93 1.70 19.25 4.74
C ARG A 93 0.79 18.06 4.43
N PHE A 94 -0.28 18.34 3.68
CA PHE A 94 -1.17 17.32 3.13
C PHE A 94 -0.48 16.61 1.95
N SER A 95 -0.43 15.27 1.97
CA SER A 95 -0.18 14.50 0.75
C SER A 95 -1.49 14.39 -0.01
N THR A 96 -1.54 14.88 -1.25
CA THR A 96 -2.69 14.77 -2.14
C THR A 96 -3.18 13.31 -2.22
N GLY A 97 -4.44 13.05 -1.86
CA GLY A 97 -5.11 11.74 -2.00
C GLY A 97 -5.74 11.14 -0.74
N ALA A 98 -5.44 11.66 0.46
CA ALA A 98 -5.85 11.04 1.72
C ALA A 98 -7.33 11.24 2.12
N SER A 99 -8.22 11.68 1.23
CA SER A 99 -9.56 12.17 1.58
C SER A 99 -10.74 11.46 0.87
N GLY A 100 -10.58 10.22 0.42
CA GLY A 100 -11.61 9.58 -0.43
C GLY A 100 -11.71 8.06 -0.41
N GLY A 101 -11.22 7.36 0.63
CA GLY A 101 -11.31 5.89 0.70
C GLY A 101 -10.42 5.15 -0.31
N ALA A 102 -9.52 5.85 -1.00
CA ALA A 102 -8.57 5.26 -1.93
C ALA A 102 -7.26 4.87 -1.21
N PRO A 103 -6.54 3.81 -1.63
CA PRO A 103 -5.25 3.44 -1.07
C PRO A 103 -4.18 4.53 -1.30
N TRP A 104 -3.18 4.60 -0.42
CA TRP A 104 -2.05 5.53 -0.57
C TRP A 104 -0.72 4.96 -0.13
N LEU A 105 0.35 5.42 -0.78
CA LEU A 105 1.73 5.10 -0.42
C LEU A 105 2.23 5.99 0.71
N THR A 106 2.57 5.39 1.85
CA THR A 106 3.24 6.10 2.94
C THR A 106 4.74 6.30 2.64
N ALA A 107 5.42 7.10 3.46
CA ALA A 107 6.88 7.24 3.38
C ALA A 107 7.61 5.90 3.61
N ALA A 108 7.11 5.07 4.53
CA ALA A 108 7.66 3.76 4.83
C ALA A 108 7.48 2.76 3.67
N ASP A 109 6.34 2.84 2.97
CA ASP A 109 6.06 2.02 1.78
C ASP A 109 7.02 2.38 0.64
N LYS A 110 7.18 3.68 0.37
CA LYS A 110 8.14 4.20 -0.62
C LYS A 110 9.56 3.75 -0.31
N GLN A 111 9.99 3.83 0.95
CA GLN A 111 11.30 3.33 1.37
C GLN A 111 11.45 1.81 1.14
N SER A 112 10.40 1.04 1.42
CA SER A 112 10.37 -0.42 1.19
C SER A 112 10.45 -0.77 -0.30
N LEU A 113 9.79 0.03 -1.15
CA LEU A 113 9.76 -0.14 -2.60
C LEU A 113 11.04 0.35 -3.30
N ARG A 114 11.84 1.20 -2.65
CA ARG A 114 13.05 1.79 -3.24
C ARG A 114 14.03 0.75 -3.83
N GLN A 115 14.12 -0.43 -3.21
CA GLN A 115 14.97 -1.54 -3.69
C GLN A 115 14.34 -2.32 -4.85
N ALA A 116 13.02 -2.23 -5.06
CA ALA A 116 12.33 -2.85 -6.19
C ALA A 116 12.46 -2.04 -7.48
N ARG A 117 12.81 -0.75 -7.38
CA ARG A 117 12.94 0.14 -8.52
C ARG A 117 14.08 -0.32 -9.40
N SER A 118 13.79 -0.51 -10.69
CA SER A 118 14.73 -0.89 -11.75
C SER A 118 15.94 0.04 -11.74
N GLY A 119 17.03 -0.42 -11.10
CA GLY A 119 18.23 0.37 -10.81
C GLY A 119 18.91 -0.04 -9.49
N GLY A 120 18.16 -0.63 -8.55
CA GLY A 120 18.73 -1.29 -7.37
C GLY A 120 19.24 -2.69 -7.73
N ARG A 121 20.55 -2.83 -7.95
CA ARG A 121 21.22 -4.13 -8.14
C ARG A 121 21.18 -4.95 -6.84
N GLY A 122 20.01 -5.48 -6.49
CA GLY A 122 19.79 -6.40 -5.39
C GLY A 122 19.94 -7.83 -5.88
N ILE A 123 21.02 -8.50 -5.45
CA ILE A 123 21.21 -9.94 -5.58
C ILE A 123 20.02 -10.69 -4.93
N TYR A 124 19.22 -11.37 -5.73
CA TYR A 124 18.26 -12.35 -5.22
C TYR A 124 18.93 -13.72 -5.27
N THR A 125 19.32 -14.24 -4.11
CA THR A 125 19.71 -15.64 -3.96
C THR A 125 18.48 -16.51 -4.20
N ILE A 126 18.42 -17.17 -5.36
CA ILE A 126 17.51 -18.30 -5.58
C ILE A 126 18.04 -19.46 -4.74
N GLY A 127 17.27 -19.85 -3.72
CA GLY A 127 17.49 -21.11 -3.03
C GLY A 127 17.16 -22.26 -3.97
N ILE A 128 18.17 -23.06 -4.32
CA ILE A 128 18.00 -24.40 -4.86
C ILE A 128 17.66 -25.31 -3.67
N GLY A 129 16.51 -25.97 -3.75
CA GLY A 129 16.06 -27.04 -2.87
C GLY A 129 15.13 -27.95 -3.64
#